data_AF-A0A6M0C3F1-F1
#
_entry.id   AF-A0A6M0C3F1-F1
#
_cell.length_a   1.000
_cell.length_b   1.000
_cell.length_c   1.000
_cell.angle_alpha   90.00
_cell.angle_beta   90.00
_cell.angle_gamma   90.00
#
_symmetry.space_group_name_H-M   'P 1'
#
loop_
_entity.id
_entity.type
_entity.pdbx_description
1 polymer ?
#
loop_
_entity_poly.entity_id
_entity_poly.type
_entity_poly.pdbx_seq_one_letter_code
_entity_poly.pdbx_strand_id
1 'polypeptide(L)'
;MFDLLNHFLDSNKSDRKIFQSQFDGKSLSDRDPEFIKSVMPLWEWFYRNYFWVKSDGWEHIPARGKMLLVGSHNGGLAAPDMHMAMYEWFRRFGSDRVVYGLMHPQAIREFGTIAEGAIRCGAVVAEPRMAFAAFESGASVLVYP
;
A
#
# COMPACT_ATOMS: atom_id res chain seq x y z
N MET A 1 -17.58 10.31 -8.45
CA MET A 1 -16.67 10.81 -7.38
C MET A 1 -17.39 10.86 -6.05
N PHE A 2 -18.58 11.47 -5.97
CA PHE A 2 -19.44 11.41 -4.78
C PHE A 2 -19.98 10.00 -4.47
N ASP A 3 -20.26 9.16 -5.48
CA ASP A 3 -20.80 7.81 -5.23
C ASP A 3 -19.81 6.85 -4.57
N LEU A 4 -18.52 6.96 -4.87
CA LEU A 4 -17.48 6.17 -4.18
C LEU A 4 -17.34 6.63 -2.73
N LEU A 5 -17.32 7.95 -2.50
CA LEU A 5 -17.25 8.53 -1.16
C LEU A 5 -18.51 8.24 -0.33
N ASN A 6 -19.69 8.23 -0.94
CA ASN A 6 -20.95 7.89 -0.27
C ASN A 6 -21.01 6.41 0.11
N HIS A 7 -20.54 5.50 -0.75
CA HIS A 7 -20.40 4.09 -0.39
C HIS A 7 -19.40 3.88 0.77
N PHE A 8 -18.40 4.76 0.89
CA PHE A 8 -17.41 4.78 1.97
C PHE A 8 -17.93 5.37 3.30
N LEU A 9 -18.94 6.26 3.27
CA LEU A 9 -19.46 6.94 4.46
C LEU A 9 -20.73 6.28 5.05
N ASP A 10 -21.47 5.50 4.25
CA ASP A 10 -22.71 4.84 4.67
C ASP A 10 -22.47 3.57 5.53
N SER A 11 -21.21 3.19 5.77
CA SER A 11 -20.87 1.95 6.48
C SER A 11 -20.94 2.02 8.01
N ASN A 12 -21.68 2.97 8.60
CA ASN A 12 -21.71 3.12 10.05
C ASN A 12 -23.10 3.47 10.60
N LYS A 13 -23.88 2.41 10.91
CA LYS A 13 -24.60 2.20 12.19
C LYS A 13 -25.71 1.13 12.06
N SER A 14 -25.36 -0.15 11.89
CA SER A 14 -26.19 -1.27 12.42
C SER A 14 -25.65 -2.67 12.18
N ASP A 15 -24.80 -2.90 11.18
CA ASP A 15 -24.42 -4.28 10.81
C ASP A 15 -22.96 -4.60 11.13
N ARG A 16 -22.67 -4.84 12.42
CA ARG A 16 -21.48 -5.61 12.81
C ARG A 16 -21.71 -7.10 12.53
N LYS A 17 -21.94 -7.47 11.27
CA LYS A 17 -21.46 -8.77 10.80
C LYS A 17 -19.95 -8.61 10.68
N ILE A 18 -19.20 -9.44 11.40
CA ILE A 18 -17.75 -9.53 11.26
C ILE A 18 -17.49 -9.79 9.78
N PHE A 19 -17.12 -8.76 9.03
CA PHE A 19 -16.58 -8.92 7.69
C PHE A 19 -15.21 -9.57 7.92
N GLN A 20 -15.17 -10.91 7.87
CA GLN A 20 -13.91 -11.61 7.79
C GLN A 20 -13.40 -11.38 6.37
N SER A 21 -12.62 -10.31 6.21
CA SER A 21 -11.80 -10.09 5.02
C SER A 21 -11.05 -11.38 4.72
N GLN A 22 -11.10 -11.83 3.46
CA GLN A 22 -10.25 -12.93 3.00
C GLN A 22 -8.76 -12.57 3.06
N PHE A 23 -8.44 -11.28 3.15
CA PHE A 23 -7.09 -10.74 3.21
C PHE A 23 -6.66 -10.56 4.67
N ASP A 24 -5.69 -11.35 5.10
CA ASP A 24 -5.08 -11.25 6.44
C ASP A 24 -3.63 -10.74 6.41
N GLY A 25 -3.13 -10.41 5.22
CA GLY A 25 -1.78 -9.89 4.98
C GLY A 25 -0.68 -10.95 5.06
N LYS A 26 -1.01 -12.25 5.13
CA LYS A 26 -0.03 -13.33 5.22
C LYS A 26 0.29 -14.01 3.90
N SER A 27 -0.27 -13.54 2.79
CA SER A 27 0.06 -14.05 1.46
C SER A 27 0.67 -12.96 0.58
N LEU A 28 1.74 -13.32 -0.13
CA LEU A 28 2.33 -12.47 -1.18
C LEU A 28 1.44 -12.41 -2.42
N SER A 29 0.62 -13.45 -2.67
CA SER A 29 -0.23 -13.56 -3.86
C SER A 29 -1.47 -12.68 -3.81
N ASP A 30 -1.79 -12.10 -2.65
CA ASP A 30 -2.95 -11.22 -2.48
C ASP A 30 -2.77 -9.87 -3.18
N ARG A 31 -1.54 -9.55 -3.58
CA ARG A 31 -1.22 -8.37 -4.37
C ARG A 31 -1.83 -8.49 -5.77
N ASP A 32 -2.49 -7.43 -6.21
CA ASP A 32 -3.25 -7.37 -7.45
C ASP A 32 -2.75 -6.21 -8.33
N PRO A 33 -2.00 -6.49 -9.40
CA PRO A 33 -1.50 -5.47 -10.33
C PRO A 33 -2.59 -4.64 -11.01
N GLU A 34 -3.78 -5.21 -11.25
CA GLU A 34 -4.90 -4.49 -11.86
C GLU A 34 -5.60 -3.60 -10.84
N PHE A 35 -5.68 -4.03 -9.58
CA PHE A 35 -6.12 -3.15 -8.50
C PHE A 35 -5.21 -1.94 -8.36
N ILE A 36 -3.88 -2.15 -8.36
CA ILE A 36 -2.90 -1.06 -8.32
C ILE A 36 -3.17 -0.06 -9.45
N LYS A 37 -3.32 -0.53 -10.69
CA LYS A 37 -3.64 0.33 -11.83
C LYS A 37 -4.97 1.09 -11.63
N SER A 38 -5.97 0.47 -11.02
CA SER A 38 -7.27 1.12 -10.79
C SER A 38 -7.24 2.22 -9.73
N VAL A 39 -6.34 2.15 -8.74
CA VAL A 39 -6.17 3.20 -7.72
C VAL A 39 -5.24 4.33 -8.13
N MET A 40 -4.37 4.12 -9.12
CA MET A 40 -3.39 5.11 -9.60
C MET A 40 -4.01 6.48 -9.98
N PRO A 41 -5.18 6.57 -10.66
CA PRO A 41 -5.78 7.87 -10.98
C PRO A 41 -6.20 8.67 -9.74
N LEU A 42 -6.66 7.98 -8.69
CA LEU A 42 -7.01 8.64 -7.43
C LEU A 42 -5.75 9.14 -6.72
N TRP A 43 -4.70 8.31 -6.65
CA TRP A 43 -3.42 8.72 -6.07
C TRP A 43 -2.77 9.85 -6.85
N GLU A 44 -2.85 9.86 -8.18
CA GLU A 44 -2.40 10.97 -9.01
C GLU A 44 -3.12 12.27 -8.65
N TRP A 45 -4.44 12.22 -8.45
CA TRP A 45 -5.18 13.40 -8.06
C TRP A 45 -4.67 13.96 -6.73
N PHE A 46 -4.46 13.13 -5.72
CA PHE A 46 -3.88 13.55 -4.44
C PHE A 46 -2.46 14.09 -4.59
N TYR A 47 -1.63 13.40 -5.37
CA TYR A 47 -0.24 13.77 -5.63
C TYR A 47 -0.13 15.15 -6.26
N ARG A 48 -0.97 15.45 -7.27
CA ARG A 48 -0.91 16.70 -8.04
C ARG A 48 -1.67 17.85 -7.41
N ASN A 49 -2.77 17.58 -6.69
CA ASN A 49 -3.71 18.62 -6.28
C ASN A 49 -3.82 18.82 -4.77
N TYR A 50 -3.35 17.89 -3.94
CA TYR A 50 -3.53 17.95 -2.49
C TYR A 50 -2.21 17.99 -1.70
N PHE A 51 -1.31 17.03 -1.92
CA PHE A 51 -0.10 16.88 -1.09
C PHE A 51 1.12 17.66 -1.57
N TRP A 52 1.08 18.32 -2.73
CA TRP A 52 2.20 19.06 -3.33
C TRP A 52 3.54 18.34 -3.24
N VAL A 53 3.56 17.10 -3.75
CA VAL A 53 4.68 16.20 -3.55
C VAL A 53 5.89 16.64 -4.39
N LYS A 54 7.08 16.60 -3.77
CA LYS A 54 8.37 16.70 -4.46
C LYS A 54 9.15 15.40 -4.23
N SER A 55 9.73 14.86 -5.29
CA SER A 55 10.57 13.66 -5.22
C SER A 55 11.75 13.76 -6.19
N ASP A 56 12.92 13.35 -5.72
CA ASP A 56 14.20 13.36 -6.44
C ASP A 56 15.03 12.11 -6.06
N GLY A 57 16.24 11.97 -6.61
CA GLY A 57 17.16 10.89 -6.24
C GLY A 57 16.84 9.51 -6.81
N TRP A 58 15.84 9.40 -7.69
CA TRP A 58 15.39 8.12 -8.28
C TRP A 58 16.45 7.44 -9.15
N GLU A 59 17.43 8.19 -9.64
CA GLU A 59 18.61 7.69 -10.35
C GLU A 59 19.49 6.77 -9.49
N HIS A 60 19.39 6.86 -8.16
CA HIS A 60 20.09 5.96 -7.24
C HIS A 60 19.41 4.60 -7.10
N ILE A 61 18.18 4.44 -7.59
CA ILE A 61 17.46 3.16 -7.55
C ILE A 61 18.04 2.26 -8.66
N PRO A 62 18.63 1.10 -8.32
CA PRO A 62 19.13 0.16 -9.32
C PRO A 62 18.04 -0.21 -10.33
N ALA A 63 18.42 -0.38 -11.61
CA ALA A 63 17.47 -0.73 -12.67
C ALA A 63 16.81 -2.11 -12.45
N ARG A 64 17.48 -3.02 -11.74
CA ARG A 64 17.02 -4.38 -11.44
C ARG A 64 17.44 -4.81 -10.05
N GLY A 65 16.83 -5.88 -9.55
CA GLY A 65 17.12 -6.46 -8.25
C GLY A 65 16.24 -5.90 -7.13
N LYS A 66 16.31 -6.61 -6.00
CA LYS A 66 15.59 -6.30 -4.77
C LYS A 66 16.39 -5.35 -3.89
N MET A 67 15.68 -4.54 -3.11
CA MET A 67 16.26 -3.65 -2.13
C MET A 67 15.36 -3.52 -0.90
N LEU A 68 15.95 -3.10 0.21
CA LEU A 68 15.23 -2.63 1.38
C LEU A 68 15.09 -1.12 1.28
N LEU A 69 13.86 -0.64 1.11
CA LEU A 69 13.51 0.76 1.17
C LEU A 69 13.16 1.08 2.62
N VAL A 70 13.86 2.04 3.22
CA VAL A 70 13.63 2.47 4.60
C VAL A 70 13.23 3.94 4.59
N GLY A 71 12.07 4.25 5.15
CA GLY A 71 11.55 5.61 5.24
C GLY A 71 11.05 5.94 6.65
N SER A 72 10.97 7.23 6.98
CA SER A 72 10.26 7.71 8.17
C SER A 72 8.75 7.64 7.97
N HIS A 73 7.95 7.33 9.00
CA HIS A 73 6.48 7.32 8.90
C HIS A 73 5.86 8.64 9.37
N ASN A 74 5.24 9.39 8.47
CA ASN A 74 4.72 10.72 8.73
C ASN A 74 3.23 10.83 8.38
N GLY A 75 2.49 11.64 9.15
CA GLY A 75 1.07 11.89 8.88
C GLY A 75 0.10 10.88 9.52
N GLY A 76 0.56 10.13 10.53
CA GLY A 76 -0.27 9.27 11.36
C GLY A 76 -0.91 8.11 10.58
N LEU A 77 -2.09 7.67 11.01
CA LEU A 77 -2.78 6.50 10.44
C LEU A 77 -3.06 6.60 8.93
N ALA A 78 -3.19 7.83 8.40
CA ALA A 78 -3.41 8.04 6.97
C ALA A 78 -2.16 7.81 6.11
N ALA A 79 -0.96 7.88 6.72
CA ALA A 79 0.33 7.63 6.07
C ALA A 79 0.48 8.25 4.66
N PRO A 80 0.15 9.54 4.45
CA PRO A 80 0.16 10.13 3.11
C PRO A 80 1.56 10.08 2.47
N ASP A 81 2.62 10.16 3.26
CA ASP A 81 3.99 10.05 2.79
C ASP A 81 4.28 8.70 2.11
N MET A 82 3.84 7.60 2.72
CA MET A 82 3.93 6.26 2.15
C MET A 82 3.13 6.15 0.86
N HIS A 83 1.87 6.56 0.87
CA HIS A 83 1.03 6.46 -0.32
C HIS A 83 1.60 7.25 -1.49
N MET A 84 2.15 8.45 -1.25
CA MET A 84 2.77 9.26 -2.29
C MET A 84 4.10 8.70 -2.78
N ALA A 85 4.90 8.09 -1.89
CA ALA A 85 6.11 7.37 -2.29
C ALA A 85 5.78 6.12 -3.14
N MET A 86 4.74 5.37 -2.77
CA MET A 86 4.26 4.21 -3.51
C MET A 86 3.67 4.60 -4.86
N TYR A 87 2.94 5.71 -4.93
CA TYR A 87 2.49 6.27 -6.21
C TYR A 87 3.66 6.56 -7.15
N GLU A 88 4.71 7.24 -6.67
CA GLU A 88 5.90 7.51 -7.48
C GLU A 88 6.61 6.22 -7.92
N TRP A 89 6.70 5.22 -7.04
CA TRP A 89 7.24 3.91 -7.38
C TRP A 89 6.46 3.27 -8.54
N PHE A 90 5.14 3.14 -8.42
CA PHE A 90 4.30 2.54 -9.45
C PHE A 90 4.28 3.35 -10.75
N ARG A 91 4.32 4.68 -10.66
CA ARG A 91 4.41 5.57 -11.83
C ARG A 91 5.69 5.33 -12.63
N ARG A 92 6.81 5.02 -11.96
CA ARG A 92 8.14 4.87 -12.59
C ARG A 92 8.43 3.44 -13.03
N PHE A 93 8.05 2.46 -12.22
CA PHE A 93 8.45 1.07 -12.40
C PHE A 93 7.29 0.14 -12.75
N GLY A 94 6.07 0.67 -12.82
CA GLY A 94 4.86 -0.11 -13.05
C GLY A 94 4.50 -1.00 -11.86
N SER A 95 3.45 -1.80 -12.03
CA SER A 95 3.02 -2.79 -11.04
C SER A 95 3.79 -4.11 -11.16
N ASP A 96 4.64 -4.29 -12.16
CA ASP A 96 5.43 -5.52 -12.33
C ASP A 96 6.69 -5.55 -11.47
N ARG A 97 7.27 -4.38 -11.14
CA ARG A 97 8.38 -4.28 -10.19
C ARG A 97 7.84 -4.34 -8.75
N VAL A 98 7.75 -5.56 -8.24
CA VAL A 98 7.10 -5.87 -6.96
C VAL A 98 7.84 -5.23 -5.78
N VAL A 99 7.06 -4.56 -4.94
CA VAL A 99 7.46 -4.06 -3.62
C VAL A 99 6.37 -4.42 -2.63
N TYR A 100 6.75 -4.89 -1.44
CA TYR A 100 5.83 -5.16 -0.33
C TYR A 100 6.08 -4.21 0.83
N GLY A 101 5.02 -3.64 1.41
CA GLY A 101 5.08 -2.80 2.60
C GLY A 101 4.65 -3.56 3.86
N LEU A 102 5.30 -3.31 4.99
CA LEU A 102 4.92 -3.94 6.26
C LEU A 102 3.82 -3.15 6.96
N MET A 103 2.65 -3.76 7.14
CA MET A 103 1.48 -3.18 7.78
C MET A 103 1.24 -3.78 9.16
N HIS A 104 1.01 -2.92 10.15
CA HIS A 104 0.81 -3.37 11.53
C HIS A 104 -0.44 -4.26 11.65
N PRO A 105 -0.40 -5.39 12.37
CA PRO A 105 -1.54 -6.32 12.49
C PRO A 105 -2.83 -5.67 12.99
N GLN A 106 -2.72 -4.66 13.86
CA GLN A 106 -3.87 -3.89 14.35
C GLN A 106 -4.60 -3.18 13.20
N ALA A 107 -3.85 -2.53 12.31
CA ALA A 107 -4.38 -1.80 11.17
C ALA A 107 -5.12 -2.74 10.20
N ILE A 108 -4.59 -3.95 9.99
CA ILE A 108 -5.24 -4.99 9.17
C ILE A 108 -6.61 -5.37 9.74
N ARG A 109 -6.71 -5.51 11.07
CA ARG A 109 -7.97 -5.90 11.75
C ARG A 109 -8.98 -4.77 11.82
N GLU A 110 -8.54 -3.54 11.95
CA GLU A 110 -9.40 -2.39 12.26
C GLU A 110 -9.89 -1.62 11.03
N PHE A 111 -9.14 -1.66 9.93
CA PHE A 111 -9.43 -0.80 8.76
C PHE A 111 -10.17 -1.49 7.60
N GLY A 112 -10.63 -2.74 7.78
CA GLY A 112 -11.55 -3.41 6.84
C GLY A 112 -11.16 -3.25 5.37
N THR A 113 -12.03 -2.63 4.56
CA THR A 113 -11.81 -2.40 3.12
C THR A 113 -10.55 -1.57 2.79
N ILE A 114 -10.13 -0.67 3.67
CA ILE A 114 -8.87 0.08 3.51
C ILE A 114 -7.68 -0.87 3.65
N ALA A 115 -7.73 -1.80 4.61
CA ALA A 115 -6.70 -2.82 4.76
C ALA A 115 -6.69 -3.78 3.56
N GLU A 116 -7.85 -4.20 3.05
CA GLU A 116 -7.94 -5.01 1.83
C GLU A 116 -7.29 -4.30 0.63
N GLY A 117 -7.58 -3.00 0.45
CA GLY A 117 -6.96 -2.20 -0.59
C GLY A 117 -5.45 -2.10 -0.42
N ALA A 118 -4.96 -1.87 0.81
CA ALA A 118 -3.54 -1.85 1.11
C ALA A 118 -2.87 -3.20 0.77
N ILE A 119 -3.49 -4.33 1.14
CA ILE A 119 -2.97 -5.67 0.88
C ILE A 119 -2.89 -5.93 -0.62
N ARG A 120 -3.95 -5.59 -1.37
CA ARG A 120 -3.95 -5.69 -2.84
C ARG A 120 -2.90 -4.79 -3.49
N CYS A 121 -2.55 -3.66 -2.88
CA CYS A 121 -1.44 -2.82 -3.31
C CYS A 121 -0.04 -3.35 -2.92
N GLY A 122 0.03 -4.41 -2.09
CA GLY A 122 1.29 -5.02 -1.64
C GLY A 122 1.58 -4.87 -0.14
N ALA A 123 0.61 -4.52 0.69
CA ALA A 123 0.81 -4.59 2.14
C ALA A 123 0.80 -6.05 2.61
N VAL A 124 1.75 -6.40 3.48
CA VAL A 124 1.79 -7.68 4.19
C VAL A 124 1.88 -7.41 5.69
N VAL A 125 1.46 -8.37 6.50
CA VAL A 125 1.53 -8.22 7.95
C VAL A 125 3.00 -8.01 8.38
N ALA A 126 3.22 -7.07 9.30
CA ALA A 126 4.53 -6.72 9.82
C ALA A 126 5.10 -7.83 10.73
N GLU A 127 5.47 -8.95 10.13
CA GLU A 127 6.15 -10.08 10.74
C GLU A 127 7.46 -10.36 10.00
N PRO A 128 8.57 -10.68 10.69
CA PRO A 128 9.85 -10.93 10.03
C PRO A 128 9.78 -11.98 8.92
N ARG A 129 9.00 -13.06 9.13
CA ARG A 129 8.81 -14.11 8.12
C ARG A 129 8.23 -13.60 6.81
N MET A 130 7.34 -12.59 6.84
CA MET A 130 6.74 -12.02 5.63
C MET A 130 7.75 -11.15 4.89
N ALA A 131 8.56 -10.36 5.62
CA ALA A 131 9.65 -9.60 5.02
C ALA A 131 10.68 -10.53 4.36
N PHE A 132 11.08 -11.62 5.04
CA PHE A 132 11.99 -12.62 4.46
C PHE A 132 11.40 -13.28 3.22
N ALA A 133 10.16 -13.76 3.28
CA ALA A 133 9.49 -14.38 2.13
C ALA A 133 9.41 -13.41 0.93
N ALA A 134 9.08 -12.14 1.16
CA ALA A 134 9.07 -11.12 0.12
C ALA A 134 10.46 -10.96 -0.51
N PHE A 135 11.52 -10.86 0.29
CA PHE A 135 12.90 -10.79 -0.23
C PHE A 135 13.32 -12.05 -0.98
N GLU A 136 12.99 -13.24 -0.49
CA GLU A 136 13.32 -14.50 -1.15
C GLU A 136 12.62 -14.65 -2.49
N SER A 137 11.40 -14.10 -2.63
CA SER A 137 10.67 -14.04 -3.91
C SER A 137 11.31 -13.12 -4.96
N GLY A 138 12.34 -12.34 -4.58
CA GLY A 138 12.97 -11.35 -5.45
C GLY A 138 12.31 -9.97 -5.43
N ALA A 139 11.27 -9.78 -4.60
CA ALA A 139 10.62 -8.49 -4.40
C ALA A 139 11.46 -7.55 -3.52
N SER A 140 11.24 -6.24 -3.70
CA SER A 140 11.73 -5.23 -2.75
C SER A 140 10.81 -5.15 -1.53
N VAL A 141 11.31 -4.66 -0.41
CA VAL A 141 10.52 -4.48 0.81
C VAL A 141 10.64 -3.03 1.27
N LEU A 142 9.50 -2.43 1.63
CA LEU A 142 9.38 -1.08 2.18
C LEU A 142 9.08 -1.17 3.67
N VAL A 143 9.91 -0.51 4.47
CA VAL A 143 9.82 -0.50 5.94
C VAL A 143 9.82 0.93 6.45
N TYR A 144 8.98 1.14 7.46
CA TYR A 144 8.89 2.37 8.23
C TYR A 144 9.17 2.04 9.71
N PRO A 145 10.39 2.33 10.22
CA PRO A 145 10.79 2.00 11.59
C PRO A 145 10.01 2.75 12.68
#